data_AF-A0AA36B5J6-F1
#
_entry.id   AF-A0AA36B5J6-F1
#
_cell.length_a   1.000
_cell.length_b   1.000
_cell.length_c   1.000
_cell.angle_alpha   90.00
_cell.angle_beta   90.00
_cell.angle_gamma   90.00
#
_symmetry.space_group_name_H-M   'P 1'
#
loop_
_entity.id
_entity.type
_entity.pdbx_description
1 polymer ?
#
loop_
_entity_poly.entity_id
_entity_poly.type
_entity_poly.pdbx_seq_one_letter_code
_entity_poly.pdbx_strand_id
1 'polypeptide(L)'
;MTVDLNLEEALLYNNGPNAHNRILVFGTSDGLKLFTGADTLSIDGKLAMAPTIFKQIYVIRIPFGDTAVTSVYVLLPNKTRATFEELFQAIVDK
;
A
#
# COMPACT_ATOMS: atom_id res chain seq x y z
N MET A 1 4.91 -6.22 24.90
CA MET A 1 5.84 -5.96 23.80
C MET A 1 5.21 -4.87 22.95
N THR A 2 5.54 -3.62 23.23
CA THR A 2 5.16 -2.48 22.39
C THR A 2 6.14 -2.46 21.23
N VAL A 3 5.64 -2.74 20.03
CA VAL A 3 6.40 -2.52 18.80
C VAL A 3 6.31 -1.01 18.56
N ASP A 4 7.40 -0.29 18.79
CA ASP A 4 7.52 1.10 18.34
C ASP A 4 7.54 1.09 16.82
N LEU A 5 6.35 1.25 16.23
CA LEU A 5 6.20 1.43 14.79
C LEU A 5 6.71 2.83 14.46
N ASN A 6 7.93 2.93 13.94
CA ASN A 6 8.36 4.15 13.27
C ASN A 6 7.56 4.30 11.97
N LEU A 7 6.39 4.93 12.09
CA LEU A 7 5.44 5.11 10.99
C LEU A 7 6.02 5.95 9.84
N GLU A 8 7.02 6.80 10.11
CA GLU A 8 7.68 7.59 9.05
C GLU A 8 8.54 6.71 8.14
N GLU A 9 9.27 5.74 8.69
CA GLU A 9 10.01 4.75 7.89
C GLU A 9 9.08 3.84 7.08
N ALA A 10 7.84 3.66 7.56
CA ALA A 10 6.85 2.86 6.89
C ALA A 10 6.09 3.60 5.77
N LEU A 11 6.19 4.93 5.66
CA LEU A 11 5.51 5.72 4.62
C LEU A 11 6.36 5.74 3.34
N LEU A 12 6.02 4.86 2.40
CA LEU A 12 6.72 4.76 1.12
C LEU A 12 6.40 5.93 0.19
N TYR A 13 5.12 6.34 0.12
CA TYR A 13 4.69 7.38 -0.80
C TYR A 13 3.54 8.20 -0.25
N ASN A 14 3.61 9.51 -0.48
CA ASN A 14 2.56 10.48 -0.21
C ASN A 14 2.56 11.50 -1.34
N ASN A 15 1.48 11.55 -2.12
CA ASN A 15 1.38 12.49 -3.25
C ASN A 15 1.12 13.96 -2.84
N GLY A 16 1.18 14.25 -1.55
CA GLY A 16 1.21 15.60 -1.00
C GLY A 16 -0.11 16.01 -0.35
N PRO A 17 -0.08 16.85 0.69
CA PRO A 17 -1.24 17.18 1.51
C PRO A 17 -2.39 17.84 0.74
N ASN A 18 -2.07 18.54 -0.35
CA ASN A 18 -3.01 19.32 -1.15
C ASN A 18 -3.52 18.58 -2.40
N ALA A 19 -3.11 17.32 -2.63
CA ALA A 19 -3.59 16.58 -3.78
C ALA A 19 -5.09 16.29 -3.65
N HIS A 20 -5.87 16.61 -4.68
CA HIS A 20 -7.31 16.33 -4.71
C HIS A 20 -7.62 14.83 -4.59
N ASN A 21 -6.77 13.98 -5.19
CA ASN A 21 -6.83 12.53 -5.10
C ASN A 21 -5.69 12.05 -4.20
N ARG A 22 -5.83 12.21 -2.89
CA ARG A 22 -4.80 11.80 -1.91
C ARG A 22 -4.48 10.31 -2.03
N ILE A 23 -3.20 9.97 -2.19
CA ILE A 23 -2.68 8.60 -2.13
C ILE A 23 -1.62 8.52 -1.04
N LEU A 24 -1.77 7.55 -0.15
CA LEU A 24 -0.75 7.19 0.84
C LEU A 24 -0.40 5.71 0.67
N VAL A 25 0.88 5.40 0.55
CA VAL A 25 1.41 4.04 0.44
C VAL A 25 2.31 3.78 1.62
N PHE A 26 2.02 2.72 2.35
CA PHE A 26 2.79 2.25 3.48
C PHE A 26 3.34 0.85 3.20
N GLY A 27 4.52 0.56 3.75
CA GLY A 27 5.17 -0.74 3.65
C GLY A 27 6.51 -0.70 4.35
N THR A 28 7.18 -1.84 4.45
CA THR A 28 8.54 -1.92 5.01
C THR A 28 9.51 -2.36 3.93
N SER A 29 10.80 -2.05 4.10
CA SER A 29 11.84 -2.51 3.16
C SER A 29 11.85 -4.03 3.02
N ASP A 30 11.61 -4.78 4.10
CA ASP A 30 11.54 -6.24 4.04
C ASP A 30 10.27 -6.73 3.31
N GLY A 31 9.14 -6.05 3.51
CA GLY A 31 7.93 -6.31 2.73
C GLY A 31 8.14 -6.07 1.24
N LEU A 32 8.86 -5.00 0.87
CA LEU A 32 9.20 -4.69 -0.52
C LEU A 32 10.19 -5.69 -1.14
N LYS A 33 11.22 -6.13 -0.38
CA LYS A 33 12.13 -7.21 -0.86
C LYS A 33 11.36 -8.47 -1.20
N LEU A 34 10.44 -8.88 -0.33
CA LEU A 34 9.61 -10.04 -0.58
C LEU A 34 8.66 -9.81 -1.77
N PHE A 35 8.13 -8.59 -1.93
CA PHE A 35 7.32 -8.20 -3.09
C PHE A 35 8.09 -8.31 -4.41
N THR A 36 9.35 -7.86 -4.47
CA THR A 36 10.19 -7.97 -5.68
C THR A 36 10.53 -9.39 -6.09
N GLY A 37 10.52 -10.33 -5.14
CA GLY A 37 10.83 -11.74 -5.39
C GLY A 37 9.59 -12.63 -5.60
N ALA A 38 8.38 -12.08 -5.52
CA ALA A 38 7.15 -12.86 -5.59
C ALA A 38 6.64 -12.98 -7.04
N ASP A 39 6.40 -14.21 -7.50
CA ASP A 39 5.78 -14.48 -8.81
C ASP A 39 4.29 -14.15 -8.85
N THR A 40 3.63 -14.13 -7.69
CA THR A 40 2.19 -13.89 -7.56
C THR A 40 1.89 -12.91 -6.44
N LEU A 41 0.93 -12.03 -6.71
CA LEU A 41 0.43 -11.04 -5.78
C LEU A 41 -1.06 -11.28 -5.55
N SER A 42 -1.47 -11.28 -4.29
CA SER A 42 -2.87 -11.26 -3.89
C SER A 42 -3.25 -9.85 -3.47
N ILE A 43 -4.32 -9.32 -4.07
CA ILE A 43 -4.72 -7.94 -3.86
C ILE A 43 -6.14 -7.92 -3.30
N ASP A 44 -6.35 -7.17 -2.23
CA ASP A 44 -7.67 -6.95 -1.64
C ASP A 44 -7.95 -5.46 -1.45
N GLY A 45 -9.19 -5.04 -1.76
CA GLY A 45 -9.62 -3.65 -1.72
C GLY A 45 -10.91 -3.50 -0.93
N LYS A 46 -10.83 -2.98 0.31
CA LYS A 46 -11.97 -2.88 1.22
C LYS A 46 -12.42 -1.43 1.43
N LEU A 47 -13.65 -1.16 0.99
CA LEU A 47 -14.29 0.17 1.06
C LEU A 47 -14.71 0.53 2.50
N ALA A 48 -15.35 -0.41 3.21
CA ALA A 48 -15.98 -0.16 4.51
C ALA A 48 -15.02 0.22 5.64
N MET A 49 -13.71 0.09 5.43
CA MET A 49 -12.69 0.39 6.44
C MET A 49 -11.92 1.68 6.15
N ALA A 50 -12.21 2.35 5.04
CA ALA A 50 -11.49 3.55 4.65
C ALA A 50 -11.91 4.78 5.48
N PRO A 51 -10.97 5.62 5.94
CA PRO A 51 -11.28 6.92 6.51
C PRO A 51 -12.04 7.79 5.50
N THR A 52 -12.87 8.74 5.94
CA THR A 52 -13.78 9.52 5.07
C THR A 52 -13.12 10.20 3.87
N ILE A 53 -11.84 10.57 3.97
CA ILE A 53 -11.08 11.20 2.88
C ILE A 53 -10.61 10.20 1.80
N PHE A 54 -10.68 8.89 2.08
CA PHE A 54 -10.29 7.82 1.18
C PHE A 54 -11.52 6.97 0.85
N LYS A 55 -11.55 6.43 -0.37
CA LYS A 55 -12.62 5.55 -0.79
C LYS A 55 -12.33 4.10 -0.39
N GLN A 56 -11.08 3.68 -0.36
CA GLN A 56 -10.73 2.30 -0.06
C GLN A 56 -9.38 2.18 0.65
N ILE A 57 -9.26 1.15 1.47
CA ILE A 57 -7.97 0.58 1.84
C ILE A 57 -7.67 -0.53 0.83
N TYR A 58 -6.50 -0.47 0.22
CA TYR A 58 -6.03 -1.43 -0.76
C TYR A 58 -4.76 -2.08 -0.23
N VAL A 59 -4.72 -3.40 -0.20
CA VAL A 59 -3.61 -4.16 0.37
C VAL A 59 -3.03 -5.10 -0.68
N ILE A 60 -1.70 -5.15 -0.73
CA ILE A 60 -0.96 -6.08 -1.57
C ILE A 60 -0.32 -7.10 -0.64
N ARG A 61 -0.63 -8.36 -0.91
CA ARG A 61 -0.19 -9.52 -0.15
C ARG A 61 0.62 -10.45 -1.04
N ILE A 62 1.59 -11.09 -0.42
CA ILE A 62 2.54 -11.97 -1.07
C ILE A 62 2.53 -13.33 -0.37
N PRO A 63 2.63 -14.45 -1.10
CA PRO A 63 2.80 -15.76 -0.49
C PRO A 63 4.05 -15.80 0.39
N PHE A 64 3.95 -16.43 1.56
CA PHE A 64 5.05 -16.63 2.48
C PHE A 64 4.83 -17.94 3.25
N GLY A 65 5.49 -19.01 2.81
CA GLY A 65 5.20 -20.38 3.26
C GLY A 65 3.74 -20.75 2.95
N ASP A 66 3.04 -21.31 3.93
CA ASP A 66 1.62 -21.71 3.81
C ASP A 66 0.63 -20.55 4.07
N THR A 67 1.12 -19.31 4.16
CA THR A 67 0.30 -18.12 4.41
C THR A 67 0.62 -17.00 3.42
N ALA A 68 0.04 -15.82 3.64
CA ALA A 68 0.37 -14.61 2.91
C ALA A 68 0.57 -13.44 3.86
N VAL A 69 1.66 -12.70 3.68
CA VAL A 69 1.96 -11.48 4.43
C VAL A 69 1.58 -10.26 3.60
N THR A 70 1.14 -9.19 4.26
CA THR A 70 0.85 -7.92 3.59
C THR A 70 2.14 -7.13 3.45
N SER A 71 2.57 -6.88 2.21
CA SER A 71 3.79 -6.11 1.93
C SER A 71 3.51 -4.61 1.81
N VAL A 72 2.35 -4.24 1.28
CA VAL A 72 1.98 -2.85 1.01
C VAL A 72 0.54 -2.59 1.45
N TYR A 73 0.34 -1.49 2.15
CA TYR A 73 -0.97 -0.92 2.51
C TYR A 73 -1.15 0.41 1.80
N VAL A 74 -2.31 0.64 1.24
CA VAL A 74 -2.57 1.83 0.43
C VAL A 74 -3.91 2.43 0.80
N LEU A 75 -3.93 3.75 0.97
CA LEU A 75 -5.16 4.53 1.07
C LEU A 75 -5.40 5.22 -0.26
N LEU A 76 -6.47 4.81 -0.95
CA LEU A 76 -6.80 5.31 -2.30
C LEU A 76 -8.05 6.21 -2.27
N PRO A 77 -8.05 7.30 -3.05
CA PRO A 77 -9.13 8.28 -3.07
C PRO A 77 -10.31 7.81 -3.94
N ASN A 78 -10.06 6.93 -4.90
CA ASN A 78 -11.06 6.41 -5.82
C ASN A 78 -10.61 5.06 -6.44
N LYS A 79 -11.38 4.55 -7.41
CA LYS A 79 -11.13 3.28 -8.12
C LYS A 79 -10.86 3.52 -9.61
N THR A 80 -10.23 4.64 -9.97
CA THR A 80 -9.92 4.97 -11.37
C THR A 80 -8.61 4.33 -11.80
N ARG A 81 -8.48 4.06 -13.11
CA ARG A 81 -7.24 3.55 -13.70
C ARG A 81 -6.04 4.46 -13.42
N ALA A 82 -6.21 5.77 -13.57
CA ALA A 82 -5.15 6.75 -13.32
C ALA A 82 -4.61 6.67 -11.89
N THR A 83 -5.49 6.50 -10.90
CA THR A 83 -5.08 6.31 -9.50
C THR A 83 -4.29 5.02 -9.29
N PHE A 84 -4.61 3.93 -10.00
CA PHE A 84 -3.83 2.70 -9.93
C PHE A 84 -2.48 2.83 -10.66
N GLU A 85 -2.44 3.52 -11.80
CA GLU A 85 -1.18 3.80 -12.52
C GLU A 85 -0.22 4.61 -11.64
N GLU A 86 -0.71 5.65 -10.96
CA GLU A 86 0.08 6.43 -9.98
C GLU A 86 0.57 5.57 -8.82
N LEU A 87 -0.30 4.72 -8.25
CA LEU A 87 0.07 3.79 -7.19
C LEU A 87 1.20 2.85 -7.62
N PHE A 88 1.04 2.14 -8.74
CA PHE A 88 2.02 1.15 -9.15
C PHE A 88 3.34 1.80 -9.58
N GLN A 89 3.29 3.00 -10.18
CA GLN A 89 4.51 3.77 -10.45
C GLN A 89 5.23 4.13 -9.15
N ALA A 90 4.50 4.62 -8.14
CA ALA A 90 5.08 4.96 -6.84
C ALA A 90 5.71 3.77 -6.11
N ILE A 91 5.25 2.54 -6.36
CA ILE A 91 5.86 1.31 -5.83
C ILE A 91 7.11 0.92 -6.64
N VAL A 92 7.08 1.06 -7.97
CA VAL A 92 8.22 0.75 -8.86
C VAL A 92 9.41 1.68 -8.61
N ASP A 93 9.15 2.93 -8.21
CA ASP A 93 10.19 3.93 -7.93
C ASP A 93 10.92 3.72 -6.57
N LYS A 94 10.64 2.62 -5.85
CA LYS A 94 11.23 2.28 -4.54
C LYS A 94 12.13 1.06 -4.60
#